data_AF-A0A1E5BF74-F1
#
_entry.id   AF-A0A1E5BF74-F1
#
_cell.length_a   1.000
_cell.length_b   1.000
_cell.length_c   1.000
_cell.angle_alpha   90.00
_cell.angle_beta   90.00
_cell.angle_gamma   90.00
#
_symmetry.space_group_name_H-M   'P 1'
#
loop_
_entity.id
_entity.type
_entity.pdbx_description
1 polymer ?
#
loop_
_entity_poly.entity_id
_entity_poly.type
_entity_poly.pdbx_seq_one_letter_code
_entity_poly.pdbx_strand_id
1 'polypeptide(L)'
;MSSPTLSSSYLYSASFYHFSLADKELLALDIAPSLPTDMSERIRIVQSQLKELLHLAGQVVFEYQVADMPHKANMIMLYRGLVFVVVFRIGEREYKAEDIALAQEFAMALKKDHSLCADRFIVPVVIATEAGPKGCDIEVSPQRVMNTIVDNGNNLAALLEHFANQFKADEIEVIRWLEE
;
A
#
# COMPACT_ATOMS: atom_id res chain seq x y z
N MET A 1 -3.53 -3.98 22.64
CA MET A 1 -3.94 -5.13 21.81
C MET A 1 -5.05 -4.62 20.93
N SER A 2 -4.76 -4.32 19.67
CA SER A 2 -5.79 -3.85 18.74
C SER A 2 -6.21 -5.04 17.89
N SER A 3 -7.41 -5.56 18.14
CA SER A 3 -8.03 -6.59 17.32
C SER A 3 -8.27 -6.06 15.90
N PRO A 4 -8.25 -6.91 14.86
CA PRO A 4 -8.63 -6.50 13.51
C PRO A 4 -10.10 -6.03 13.52
N THR A 5 -10.32 -4.74 13.25
CA THR A 5 -11.65 -4.18 13.01
C THR A 5 -12.02 -4.42 11.55
N LEU A 6 -13.04 -5.26 11.30
CA LEU A 6 -13.69 -5.28 9.99
C LEU A 6 -14.45 -3.95 9.82
N SER A 7 -13.94 -3.08 8.95
CA SER A 7 -14.61 -1.87 8.51
C SER A 7 -15.33 -2.16 7.18
N SER A 8 -16.42 -1.44 6.88
CA SER A 8 -16.99 -1.47 5.53
C SER A 8 -15.99 -1.00 4.46
N SER A 9 -15.03 -0.17 4.86
CA SER A 9 -14.07 0.48 3.98
C SER A 9 -12.78 -0.32 3.76
N TYR A 10 -12.42 -1.30 4.61
CA TYR A 10 -11.22 -2.12 4.42
C TYR A 10 -11.33 -3.49 5.10
N LEU A 11 -10.56 -4.46 4.61
CA LEU A 11 -10.64 -5.83 5.12
C LEU A 11 -9.78 -6.05 6.37
N TYR A 12 -8.56 -5.52 6.37
CA TYR A 12 -7.60 -5.72 7.46
C TYR A 12 -6.66 -4.53 7.57
N SER A 13 -6.25 -4.18 8.79
CA SER A 13 -5.16 -3.23 9.01
C SER A 13 -4.32 -3.59 10.22
N ALA A 14 -3.03 -3.30 10.16
CA ALA A 14 -2.10 -3.45 11.28
C ALA A 14 -0.85 -2.59 11.09
N SER A 15 -0.16 -2.30 12.19
CA SER A 15 1.16 -1.67 12.12
C SER A 15 2.15 -2.59 11.41
N PHE A 16 3.20 -2.04 10.80
CA PHE A 16 4.28 -2.81 10.17
C PHE A 16 4.86 -3.89 11.09
N TYR A 17 5.07 -3.56 12.37
CA TYR A 17 5.56 -4.50 13.38
C TYR A 17 4.63 -5.71 13.56
N HIS A 18 3.37 -5.47 13.92
CA HIS A 18 2.40 -6.55 14.14
C HIS A 18 2.14 -7.37 12.87
N PHE A 19 2.01 -6.73 11.72
CA PHE A 19 1.80 -7.43 10.45
C PHE A 19 2.98 -8.34 10.08
N SER A 20 4.22 -7.87 10.27
CA SER A 20 5.43 -8.61 9.91
C SER A 20 5.70 -9.83 10.78
N LEU A 21 5.21 -9.82 12.03
CA LEU A 21 5.39 -10.89 13.01
C LEU A 21 4.20 -11.84 13.10
N ALA A 22 3.04 -11.45 12.55
CA ALA A 22 1.86 -12.29 12.58
C ALA A 22 2.05 -13.57 11.74
N ASP A 23 1.55 -14.68 12.28
CA ASP A 23 1.55 -15.95 11.57
C ASP A 23 0.67 -15.84 10.32
N LYS A 24 1.12 -16.40 9.20
CA LYS A 24 0.39 -16.32 7.93
C LYS A 24 -0.95 -17.03 8.00
N GLU A 25 -1.05 -18.13 8.73
CA GLU A 25 -2.30 -18.87 8.92
C GLU A 25 -3.27 -18.09 9.81
N LEU A 26 -2.78 -17.40 10.83
CA LEU A 26 -3.60 -16.54 11.68
C LEU A 26 -4.09 -15.29 10.96
N LEU A 27 -3.20 -14.60 10.23
CA LEU A 27 -3.61 -13.50 9.36
C LEU A 27 -4.63 -13.97 8.33
N ALA A 28 -4.43 -15.17 7.79
CA ALA A 28 -5.36 -15.72 6.84
C ALA A 28 -6.77 -15.89 7.47
N LEU A 29 -6.84 -16.43 8.68
CA LEU A 29 -8.07 -16.57 9.44
C LEU A 29 -8.72 -15.22 9.78
N ASP A 30 -7.93 -14.21 10.14
CA ASP A 30 -8.40 -12.86 10.46
C ASP A 30 -8.93 -12.11 9.22
N ILE A 31 -8.42 -12.44 8.02
CA ILE A 31 -8.76 -11.78 6.76
C ILE A 31 -9.95 -12.48 6.06
N ALA A 32 -10.05 -13.81 6.10
CA ALA A 32 -11.22 -14.67 5.83
C ALA A 32 -10.78 -16.13 5.57
N PRO A 33 -11.60 -17.14 5.89
CA PRO A 33 -11.21 -18.56 5.77
C PRO A 33 -11.05 -19.12 4.35
N SER A 34 -11.30 -18.34 3.29
CA SER A 34 -11.07 -18.75 1.90
C SER A 34 -10.32 -17.66 1.13
N LEU A 35 -9.09 -17.37 1.54
CA LEU A 35 -8.24 -16.47 0.78
C LEU A 35 -8.00 -17.01 -0.63
N PRO A 36 -8.29 -16.24 -1.68
CA PRO A 36 -7.81 -16.58 -3.00
C PRO A 36 -6.27 -16.63 -2.96
N THR A 37 -5.68 -17.53 -3.76
CA THR A 37 -4.25 -17.85 -3.73
C THR A 37 -3.36 -16.61 -3.86
N ASP A 38 -3.83 -15.60 -4.56
CA ASP A 38 -3.13 -14.35 -4.80
C ASP A 38 -2.87 -13.55 -3.51
N MET A 39 -3.82 -13.52 -2.56
CA MET A 39 -3.69 -12.73 -1.33
C MET A 39 -2.62 -13.31 -0.39
N SER A 40 -2.51 -14.63 -0.29
CA SER A 40 -1.44 -15.28 0.48
C SER A 40 -0.04 -14.91 -0.05
N GLU A 41 0.09 -14.75 -1.37
CA GLU A 41 1.33 -14.30 -2.00
C GLU A 41 1.61 -12.83 -1.72
N ARG A 42 0.59 -11.95 -1.82
CA ARG A 42 0.70 -10.53 -1.44
C ARG A 42 1.17 -10.36 0.01
N ILE A 43 0.55 -11.08 0.95
CA ILE A 43 0.94 -11.07 2.37
C ILE A 43 2.39 -11.51 2.52
N ARG A 44 2.79 -12.61 1.86
CA ARG A 44 4.17 -13.12 1.92
C ARG A 44 5.19 -12.09 1.45
N ILE A 45 4.95 -11.44 0.32
CA ILE A 45 5.84 -10.43 -0.26
C ILE A 45 5.96 -9.24 0.69
N VAL A 46 4.83 -8.72 1.17
CA VAL A 46 4.83 -7.54 2.04
C VAL A 46 5.48 -7.85 3.38
N GLN A 47 5.19 -9.00 4.00
CA GLN A 47 5.84 -9.41 5.24
C GLN A 47 7.35 -9.58 5.09
N SER A 48 7.85 -10.12 3.97
CA SER A 48 9.30 -10.26 3.78
C SER A 48 9.99 -8.91 3.70
N GLN A 49 9.33 -7.93 3.06
CA GLN A 49 9.85 -6.57 2.90
C GLN A 49 9.78 -5.77 4.21
N LEU A 50 8.63 -5.79 4.90
CA LEU A 50 8.45 -5.02 6.12
C LEU A 50 9.27 -5.51 7.33
N LYS A 51 9.82 -6.73 7.28
CA LYS A 51 10.82 -7.20 8.25
C LYS A 51 12.07 -6.34 8.30
N GLU A 52 12.40 -5.66 7.21
CA GLU A 52 13.53 -4.72 7.14
C GLU A 52 13.21 -3.38 7.86
N LEU A 53 11.92 -3.11 8.10
CA LEU A 53 11.40 -1.84 8.65
C LEU A 53 10.74 -1.99 10.02
N LEU A 54 10.98 -3.08 10.76
CA LEU A 54 10.31 -3.39 12.04
C LEU A 54 10.45 -2.29 13.11
N HIS A 55 11.48 -1.47 13.02
CA HIS A 55 11.80 -0.42 13.98
C HIS A 55 11.08 0.91 13.67
N LEU A 56 10.28 0.97 12.61
CA LEU A 56 9.71 2.19 12.08
C LEU A 56 8.18 2.16 12.19
N ALA A 57 7.60 3.31 12.54
CA ALA A 57 6.17 3.47 12.61
C ALA A 57 5.57 3.52 11.20
N GLY A 58 4.66 2.58 10.92
CA GLY A 58 3.93 2.49 9.66
C GLY A 58 2.73 1.58 9.80
N GLN A 59 1.77 1.72 8.89
CA GLN A 59 0.52 0.97 8.87
C GLN A 59 0.32 0.35 7.49
N VAL A 60 -0.13 -0.91 7.44
CA VAL A 60 -0.71 -1.52 6.25
C VAL A 60 -2.23 -1.59 6.39
N VAL A 61 -2.93 -1.39 5.27
CA VAL A 61 -4.39 -1.50 5.15
C VAL A 61 -4.69 -2.28 3.88
N PHE A 62 -5.27 -3.46 3.99
CA PHE A 62 -5.57 -4.33 2.86
C PHE A 62 -7.01 -4.18 2.38
N GLU A 63 -7.18 -4.31 1.06
CA GLU A 63 -8.49 -4.26 0.38
C GLU A 63 -9.30 -3.03 0.80
N TYR A 64 -8.69 -1.86 0.62
CA TYR A 64 -9.27 -0.56 0.97
C TYR A 64 -10.16 -0.05 -0.16
N GLN A 65 -11.41 0.28 0.17
CA GLN A 65 -12.38 0.89 -0.72
C GLN A 65 -12.07 2.38 -0.84
N VAL A 66 -11.47 2.79 -1.95
CA VAL A 66 -11.31 4.21 -2.28
C VAL A 66 -12.69 4.76 -2.68
N ALA A 67 -13.05 5.93 -2.16
CA ALA A 67 -14.32 6.59 -2.48
C ALA A 67 -14.49 6.78 -3.99
N ASP A 68 -15.72 6.60 -4.48
CA ASP A 68 -16.11 6.72 -5.90
C ASP A 68 -15.34 5.83 -6.89
N MET A 69 -14.53 4.87 -6.39
CA MET A 69 -13.82 3.91 -7.23
C MET A 69 -14.56 2.57 -7.28
N PRO A 70 -14.72 1.95 -8.48
CA PRO A 70 -15.42 0.68 -8.62
C PRO A 70 -14.65 -0.51 -8.03
N HIS A 71 -13.34 -0.35 -7.84
CA HIS A 71 -12.45 -1.39 -7.33
C HIS A 71 -11.83 -0.96 -6.00
N LYS A 72 -11.44 -1.93 -5.18
CA LYS A 72 -10.64 -1.70 -3.98
C LYS A 72 -9.16 -1.61 -4.35
N ALA A 73 -8.45 -0.70 -3.70
CA ALA A 73 -7.00 -0.75 -3.69
C ALA A 73 -6.55 -2.01 -2.94
N ASN A 74 -5.61 -2.76 -3.49
CA ASN A 74 -5.16 -4.00 -2.85
C ASN A 74 -4.49 -3.70 -1.51
N MET A 75 -3.78 -2.57 -1.42
CA MET A 75 -3.21 -2.10 -0.18
C MET A 75 -3.00 -0.59 -0.15
N ILE A 76 -3.17 0.00 1.03
CA ILE A 76 -2.63 1.29 1.40
C ILE A 76 -1.52 1.07 2.44
N MET A 77 -0.40 1.78 2.28
CA MET A 77 0.61 1.89 3.32
C MET A 77 0.75 3.33 3.76
N LEU A 78 0.68 3.56 5.07
CA LEU A 78 0.96 4.84 5.69
C LEU A 78 2.35 4.76 6.30
N TYR A 79 3.27 5.60 5.82
CA TYR A 79 4.66 5.52 6.25
C TYR A 79 5.32 6.89 6.26
N ARG A 80 5.75 7.34 7.45
CA ARG A 80 6.47 8.61 7.67
C ARG A 80 5.82 9.82 6.99
N GLY A 81 4.49 9.88 7.05
CA GLY A 81 3.69 10.98 6.50
C GLY A 81 3.36 10.89 5.01
N LEU A 82 3.81 9.82 4.34
CA LEU A 82 3.46 9.50 2.95
C LEU A 82 2.36 8.43 2.90
N VAL A 83 1.57 8.48 1.83
CA VAL A 83 0.55 7.49 1.53
C VAL A 83 0.99 6.72 0.28
N PHE A 84 1.13 5.41 0.38
CA PHE A 84 1.38 4.54 -0.76
C PHE A 84 0.11 3.79 -1.09
N VAL A 85 -0.31 3.83 -2.35
CA VAL A 85 -1.44 3.03 -2.83
C VAL A 85 -0.94 1.98 -3.81
N VAL A 86 -1.19 0.72 -3.49
CA VAL A 86 -0.53 -0.41 -4.15
C VAL A 86 -1.56 -1.26 -4.90
N VAL A 87 -1.26 -1.49 -6.18
CA VAL A 87 -1.96 -2.45 -7.05
C VAL A 87 -1.05 -3.67 -7.25
N PHE A 88 -1.53 -4.84 -6.87
CA PHE A 88 -0.81 -6.11 -7.03
C PHE A 88 -1.26 -6.87 -8.26
N ARG A 89 -0.29 -7.48 -8.92
CA ARG A 89 -0.45 -8.34 -10.09
C ARG A 89 0.46 -9.56 -9.95
N ILE A 90 -0.10 -10.59 -9.31
CA ILE A 90 0.60 -11.85 -9.04
C ILE A 90 0.79 -12.63 -10.35
N GLY A 91 2.02 -13.09 -10.61
CA GLY A 91 2.39 -13.86 -11.79
C GLY A 91 2.60 -13.04 -13.07
N GLU A 92 2.32 -11.73 -13.04
CA GLU A 92 2.49 -10.85 -14.20
C GLU A 92 3.96 -10.52 -14.44
N ARG A 93 4.36 -10.61 -15.71
CA ARG A 93 5.74 -10.40 -16.18
C ARG A 93 5.99 -9.03 -16.78
N GLU A 94 4.92 -8.27 -16.99
CA GLU A 94 4.97 -6.95 -17.59
C GLU A 94 4.18 -5.96 -16.75
N TYR A 95 4.66 -4.72 -16.74
CA TYR A 95 3.94 -3.60 -16.13
C TYR A 95 2.92 -3.05 -17.12
N LYS A 96 1.67 -3.52 -17.02
CA LYS A 96 0.60 -3.13 -17.95
C LYS A 96 0.18 -1.68 -17.74
N ALA A 97 -0.09 -0.99 -18.83
CA ALA A 97 -0.51 0.41 -18.80
C ALA A 97 -1.82 0.62 -18.02
N GLU A 98 -2.74 -0.35 -18.07
CA GLU A 98 -4.00 -0.31 -17.32
C GLU A 98 -3.78 -0.34 -15.79
N ASP A 99 -2.78 -1.10 -15.31
CA ASP A 99 -2.48 -1.19 -13.88
C ASP A 99 -1.79 0.07 -13.37
N ILE A 100 -0.91 0.62 -14.22
CA ILE A 100 -0.24 1.90 -13.98
C ILE A 100 -1.26 3.03 -13.88
N ALA A 101 -2.23 3.07 -14.81
CA ALA A 101 -3.31 4.04 -14.81
C ALA A 101 -4.23 3.85 -13.59
N LEU A 102 -4.60 2.62 -13.25
CA LEU A 102 -5.44 2.32 -12.09
C LEU A 102 -4.80 2.78 -10.77
N ALA A 103 -3.50 2.50 -10.57
CA ALA A 103 -2.78 2.98 -9.39
C ALA A 103 -2.78 4.53 -9.33
N GLN A 104 -2.56 5.19 -10.46
CA GLN A 104 -2.61 6.65 -10.56
C GLN A 104 -4.00 7.19 -10.22
N GLU A 105 -5.07 6.58 -10.74
CA GLU A 105 -6.45 6.95 -10.46
C GLU A 105 -6.79 6.80 -8.97
N PHE A 106 -6.36 5.70 -8.33
CA PHE A 106 -6.51 5.56 -6.88
C PHE A 106 -5.80 6.67 -6.11
N ALA A 107 -4.57 7.02 -6.49
CA ALA A 107 -3.83 8.08 -5.83
C ALA A 107 -4.54 9.44 -5.98
N MET A 108 -5.05 9.74 -7.17
CA MET A 108 -5.81 10.97 -7.43
C MET A 108 -7.14 11.01 -6.67
N ALA A 109 -7.86 9.90 -6.59
CA ALA A 109 -9.10 9.79 -5.83
C ALA A 109 -8.85 9.97 -4.32
N LEU A 110 -7.85 9.29 -3.74
CA LEU A 110 -7.43 9.52 -2.35
C LEU A 110 -7.08 10.98 -2.11
N LYS A 111 -6.33 11.62 -3.02
CA LYS A 111 -5.95 13.03 -2.92
C LYS A 111 -7.16 13.97 -2.87
N LYS A 112 -8.19 13.65 -3.64
CA LYS A 112 -9.39 14.47 -3.82
C LYS A 112 -10.40 14.28 -2.69
N ASP A 113 -10.61 13.02 -2.29
CA ASP A 113 -11.78 12.61 -1.53
C ASP A 113 -11.49 12.19 -0.09
N HIS A 114 -10.22 11.96 0.28
CA HIS A 114 -9.80 11.67 1.65
C HIS A 114 -9.11 12.91 2.25
N SER A 115 -9.71 13.51 3.28
CA SER A 115 -9.27 14.83 3.80
C SER A 115 -7.86 14.77 4.39
N LEU A 116 -7.51 13.66 5.06
CA LEU A 116 -6.18 13.43 5.60
C LEU A 116 -5.10 13.14 4.53
N CYS A 117 -5.49 13.02 3.26
CA CYS A 117 -4.57 12.93 2.12
C CYS A 117 -4.36 14.27 1.38
N ALA A 118 -5.19 15.29 1.66
CA ALA A 118 -5.25 16.54 0.89
C ALA A 118 -3.91 17.32 0.84
N ASP A 119 -3.08 17.23 1.89
CA ASP A 119 -1.76 17.86 1.95
C ASP A 119 -0.59 16.86 1.84
N ARG A 120 -0.88 15.55 1.76
CA ARG A 120 0.12 14.48 1.77
C ARG A 120 0.72 14.18 0.41
N PHE A 121 1.94 13.65 0.40
CA PHE A 121 2.49 13.02 -0.79
C PHE A 121 1.87 11.64 -0.96
N ILE A 122 1.41 11.35 -2.18
CA ILE A 122 0.84 10.05 -2.52
C ILE A 122 1.68 9.40 -3.61
N VAL A 123 2.12 8.18 -3.34
CA VAL A 123 2.95 7.37 -4.23
C VAL A 123 2.11 6.19 -4.74
N PRO A 124 1.63 6.25 -6.00
CA PRO A 124 1.02 5.08 -6.62
C PRO A 124 2.09 4.04 -6.94
N VAL A 125 1.82 2.77 -6.62
CA VAL A 125 2.75 1.66 -6.83
C VAL A 125 2.05 0.49 -7.51
N VAL A 126 2.65 -0.06 -8.56
CA VAL A 126 2.26 -1.33 -9.14
C VAL A 126 3.32 -2.38 -8.82
N ILE A 127 2.87 -3.50 -8.27
CA ILE A 127 3.72 -4.67 -8.02
C ILE A 127 3.33 -5.81 -8.96
N ALA A 128 4.18 -6.09 -9.95
CA ALA A 128 4.04 -7.24 -10.86
C ALA A 128 5.11 -8.29 -10.53
N THR A 129 4.72 -9.43 -9.97
CA THR A 129 5.66 -10.27 -9.18
C THR A 129 6.65 -11.08 -10.02
N GLU A 130 6.41 -11.29 -11.31
CA GLU A 130 7.35 -11.94 -12.22
C GLU A 130 8.00 -10.95 -13.20
N ALA A 131 7.76 -9.65 -13.05
CA ALA A 131 8.33 -8.64 -13.92
C ALA A 131 9.82 -8.39 -13.64
N GLY A 132 10.58 -8.11 -14.70
CA GLY A 132 11.97 -7.69 -14.58
C GLY A 132 12.08 -6.32 -13.90
N PRO A 133 13.17 -6.06 -13.14
CA PRO A 133 13.36 -4.77 -12.49
C PRO A 133 13.38 -3.65 -13.53
N LYS A 134 12.67 -2.56 -13.23
CA LYS A 134 12.57 -1.40 -14.13
C LYS A 134 12.75 -0.13 -13.32
N GLY A 135 13.69 0.70 -13.76
CA GLY A 135 13.81 2.07 -13.23
C GLY A 135 12.59 2.89 -13.61
N CYS A 136 12.16 3.77 -12.72
CA CYS A 136 11.11 4.74 -12.98
C CYS A 136 11.67 6.13 -12.66
N ASP A 137 11.53 7.07 -13.59
CA ASP A 137 11.78 8.47 -13.29
C ASP A 137 10.78 8.92 -12.23
N ILE A 138 11.22 9.74 -11.28
CA ILE A 138 10.34 10.24 -10.23
C ILE A 138 9.86 11.63 -10.65
N GLU A 139 8.58 11.72 -10.97
CA GLU A 139 7.90 12.98 -11.26
C GLU A 139 6.84 13.24 -10.20
N VAL A 140 6.83 14.47 -9.67
CA VAL A 140 5.86 14.88 -8.65
C VAL A 140 5.00 15.99 -9.21
N SER A 141 3.69 15.76 -9.27
CA SER A 141 2.72 16.77 -9.69
C SER A 141 2.63 17.92 -8.68
N PRO A 142 2.13 19.11 -9.07
CA PRO A 142 1.83 20.20 -8.13
C PRO A 142 0.89 19.79 -6.98
N GLN A 143 0.04 18.78 -7.21
CA GLN A 143 -0.85 18.19 -6.23
C GLN A 143 -0.17 17.18 -5.30
N ARG A 144 1.16 17.03 -5.35
CA ARG A 144 1.94 16.08 -4.54
C ARG A 144 1.59 14.60 -4.79
N VAL A 145 0.97 14.31 -5.93
CA VAL A 145 0.80 12.94 -6.41
C VAL A 145 1.94 12.63 -7.37
N MET A 146 2.66 11.53 -7.13
CA MET A 146 3.75 11.10 -7.98
C MET A 146 3.24 10.37 -9.22
N ASN A 147 4.07 10.20 -10.23
CA ASN A 147 3.82 9.18 -11.24
C ASN A 147 3.90 7.77 -10.63
N THR A 148 3.15 6.82 -11.20
CA THR A 148 3.14 5.45 -10.71
C THR A 148 4.51 4.79 -10.79
N ILE A 149 4.98 4.34 -9.64
CA ILE A 149 6.20 3.56 -9.51
C ILE A 149 5.89 2.09 -9.79
N VAL A 150 6.76 1.44 -10.53
CA VAL A 150 6.64 0.02 -10.85
C VAL A 150 7.75 -0.77 -10.16
N ASP A 151 7.41 -1.85 -9.48
CA ASP A 151 8.36 -2.75 -8.81
C ASP A 151 7.89 -4.20 -8.94
N ASN A 152 8.75 -5.18 -8.66
CA ASN A 152 8.35 -6.59 -8.63
C ASN A 152 8.12 -7.13 -7.21
N GLY A 153 8.11 -6.25 -6.22
CA GLY A 153 7.87 -6.54 -4.81
C GLY A 153 9.15 -6.88 -4.03
N ASN A 154 10.29 -7.03 -4.70
CA ASN A 154 11.55 -7.38 -4.03
C ASN A 154 12.28 -6.18 -3.43
N ASN A 155 11.91 -4.95 -3.79
CA ASN A 155 12.55 -3.73 -3.29
C ASN A 155 11.57 -2.78 -2.61
N LEU A 156 10.41 -3.27 -2.19
CA LEU A 156 9.36 -2.45 -1.59
C LEU A 156 9.86 -1.72 -0.34
N ALA A 157 10.65 -2.38 0.53
CA ALA A 157 11.20 -1.74 1.72
C ALA A 157 12.13 -0.57 1.37
N ALA A 158 13.03 -0.79 0.40
CA ALA A 158 13.93 0.23 -0.11
C ALA A 158 13.18 1.38 -0.80
N LEU A 159 12.10 1.08 -1.53
CA LEU A 159 11.21 2.06 -2.15
C LEU A 159 10.57 2.96 -1.10
N LEU A 160 9.97 2.37 -0.05
CA LEU A 160 9.34 3.13 1.04
C LEU A 160 10.35 4.07 1.71
N GLU A 161 11.54 3.56 2.04
CA GLU A 161 12.61 4.36 2.65
C GLU A 161 13.14 5.44 1.72
N HIS A 162 13.29 5.16 0.42
CA HIS A 162 13.76 6.13 -0.57
C HIS A 162 12.86 7.36 -0.60
N PHE A 163 11.54 7.16 -0.70
CA PHE A 163 10.58 8.27 -0.72
C PHE A 163 10.45 8.94 0.64
N ALA A 164 10.39 8.18 1.73
CA ALA A 164 10.27 8.75 3.08
C ALA A 164 11.48 9.62 3.49
N ASN A 165 12.68 9.31 2.99
CA ASN A 165 13.87 10.10 3.26
C ASN A 165 13.97 11.35 2.37
N GLN A 166 13.32 11.37 1.21
CA GLN A 166 13.25 12.55 0.33
C GLN A 166 12.21 13.57 0.79
N PHE A 167 11.07 13.11 1.29
CA PHE A 167 9.94 13.96 1.65
C PHE A 167 9.75 13.95 3.17
N LYS A 168 10.05 15.07 3.83
CA LYS A 168 9.71 15.25 5.24
C LYS A 168 8.23 15.59 5.36
N ALA A 169 7.46 14.71 6.00
CA ALA A 169 6.06 14.93 6.29
C ALA A 169 5.76 14.51 7.74
N ASP A 170 4.76 15.17 8.33
CA ASP A 170 4.31 14.81 9.68
C ASP A 170 3.65 13.43 9.67
N GLU A 171 3.68 12.72 10.79
CA GLU A 171 3.04 11.42 10.90
C GLU A 171 1.53 11.51 10.61
N ILE A 172 0.97 10.43 10.05
CA ILE A 172 -0.47 10.32 9.80
C ILE A 172 -1.09 9.58 10.99
N GLU A 173 -2.08 10.20 11.64
CA GLU A 173 -2.81 9.56 12.72
C GLU A 173 -3.70 8.45 12.15
N VAL A 174 -3.21 7.22 12.23
CA VAL A 174 -3.79 6.03 11.58
C VAL A 174 -5.27 5.83 11.93
N ILE A 175 -5.65 6.00 13.21
CA ILE A 175 -7.03 5.77 13.65
C ILE A 175 -7.98 6.72 12.90
N ARG A 176 -7.63 8.01 12.82
CA ARG A 176 -8.44 8.98 12.07
C ARG A 176 -8.42 8.73 10.58
N TRP A 177 -7.28 8.29 10.04
CA TRP A 177 -7.18 7.94 8.61
C TRP A 177 -8.15 6.81 8.24
N LEU A 178 -8.34 5.83 9.12
CA LEU A 178 -9.25 4.71 8.88
C LEU A 178 -10.75 5.02 9.11
N GLU A 179 -11.07 6.15 9.73
CA GLU A 179 -12.44 6.56 10.09
C GLU A 179 -13.13 7.47 9.04
N GLU A 180 -12.38 7.99 8.06
CA GLU A 180 -12.93 8.70 6.89
C GLU A 180 -13.35 7.72 5.78
#